data_AF-A0A4S8LIV1-F1
#
_entry.id   AF-A0A4S8LIV1-F1
#
_cell.length_a   1.000
_cell.length_b   1.000
_cell.length_c   1.000
_cell.angle_alpha   90.00
_cell.angle_beta   90.00
_cell.angle_gamma   90.00
#
_symmetry.space_group_name_H-M   'P 1'
#
loop_
_entity.id
_entity.type
_entity.pdbx_description
1 polymer ?
#
loop_
_entity_poly.entity_id
_entity_poly.type
_entity_poly.pdbx_seq_one_letter_code
_entity_poly.pdbx_strand_id
1 'polypeptide(L)'
;MDAAELSRWTRFAVKGGIGKCTATHVAEGNEDLMFMKDDVITVLMQNPNMDCVYLIYPSYSEYVVGRFQTQHVHFHFHSKLKT
;
A
#
# COMPACT_ATOMS: atom_id res chain seq x y z
N MET A 1 3.69 -15.05 1.70
CA MET A 1 4.31 -14.20 2.73
C MET A 1 4.29 -14.98 4.04
N ASP A 2 5.44 -15.13 4.71
CA ASP A 2 5.51 -15.80 6.02
C ASP A 2 5.32 -14.80 7.19
N ALA A 3 5.17 -15.30 8.43
CA ALA A 3 4.91 -14.46 9.60
C ALA A 3 6.09 -13.51 9.94
N ALA A 4 7.32 -13.92 9.66
CA ALA A 4 8.51 -13.10 9.93
C ALA A 4 8.63 -11.96 8.92
N GLU A 5 8.32 -12.23 7.66
CA GLU A 5 8.23 -11.28 6.56
C GLU A 5 7.12 -10.26 6.81
N LEU A 6 5.91 -10.71 7.18
CA LEU A 6 4.81 -9.84 7.57
C LEU A 6 5.22 -8.91 8.73
N SER A 7 5.85 -9.46 9.77
CA SER A 7 6.33 -8.68 10.92
C SER A 7 7.36 -7.61 10.53
N ARG A 8 8.24 -7.90 9.56
CA ARG A 8 9.20 -6.92 9.02
C ARG A 8 8.49 -5.81 8.26
N TRP A 9 7.55 -6.16 7.39
CA TRP A 9 6.78 -5.19 6.62
C TRP A 9 5.90 -4.31 7.49
N THR A 10 5.25 -4.87 8.52
CA THR A 10 4.50 -4.09 9.50
C THR A 10 5.39 -3.05 10.19
N ARG A 11 6.58 -3.43 10.66
CA ARG A 11 7.51 -2.46 11.28
C ARG A 11 7.97 -1.38 10.30
N PHE A 12 8.12 -1.71 9.02
CA PHE A 12 8.47 -0.73 8.00
C PHE A 12 7.31 0.22 7.69
N ALA A 13 6.08 -0.30 7.61
CA ALA A 13 4.85 0.48 7.41
C ALA A 13 4.61 1.49 8.55
N VAL A 14 4.81 1.07 9.81
CA VAL A 14 4.68 1.96 10.98
C VAL A 14 5.63 3.17 10.89
N LYS A 15 6.79 3.02 10.25
CA LYS A 15 7.75 4.11 10.02
C LYS A 15 7.40 5.02 8.83
N GLY A 16 6.31 4.72 8.11
CA GLY A 16 5.86 5.47 6.94
C GLY A 16 6.26 4.86 5.60
N GLY A 17 6.86 3.66 5.59
CA GLY A 17 7.22 2.96 4.35
C GLY A 17 8.11 3.80 3.41
N ILE A 18 7.87 3.68 2.11
CA ILE A 18 8.47 4.57 1.08
C ILE A 18 7.58 5.78 0.77
N GLY A 19 6.37 5.84 1.32
CA GLY A 19 5.44 6.95 1.12
C GLY A 19 4.00 6.60 1.45
N LYS A 20 3.09 7.54 1.21
CA LYS A 20 1.65 7.37 1.42
C LYS A 20 0.87 7.71 0.16
N CYS A 21 -0.30 7.11 0.03
CA CYS A 21 -1.29 7.45 -0.98
C CYS A 21 -2.68 7.50 -0.37
N THR A 22 -3.59 8.20 -1.02
CA THR A 22 -5.01 8.23 -0.67
C THR A 22 -5.83 7.55 -1.75
N ALA A 23 -6.69 6.61 -1.37
CA ALA A 23 -7.60 5.95 -2.27
C ALA A 23 -8.56 6.93 -2.94
N THR A 24 -8.66 6.90 -4.27
CA THR A 24 -9.60 7.71 -5.05
C THR A 24 -10.87 6.94 -5.42
N HIS A 25 -10.78 5.60 -5.41
CA HIS A 25 -11.85 4.67 -5.73
C HIS A 25 -11.93 3.55 -4.69
N VAL A 26 -13.06 2.85 -4.64
CA VAL A 26 -13.17 1.61 -3.84
C VAL A 26 -12.53 0.48 -4.66
N ALA A 27 -11.65 -0.30 -4.04
CA ALA A 27 -11.11 -1.52 -4.64
C ALA A 27 -11.86 -2.74 -4.10
N GLU A 28 -12.55 -3.45 -4.99
CA GLU A 28 -13.41 -4.60 -4.65
C GLU A 28 -12.93 -5.92 -5.29
N GLY A 29 -11.77 -5.92 -5.94
CA GLY A 29 -11.20 -7.10 -6.59
C GLY A 29 -10.72 -8.15 -5.57
N ASN A 30 -10.98 -9.44 -5.83
CA ASN A 30 -10.57 -10.55 -4.95
C ASN A 30 -9.04 -10.65 -4.73
N GLU A 31 -8.23 -10.08 -5.63
CA GLU A 31 -6.76 -10.09 -5.55
C GLU A 31 -6.18 -8.73 -5.11
N ASP A 32 -7.03 -7.71 -5.02
CA ASP A 32 -6.66 -6.36 -4.63
C ASP A 32 -6.86 -6.15 -3.12
N LEU A 33 -6.06 -5.25 -2.55
CA LEU A 33 -6.27 -4.72 -1.21
C LEU A 33 -7.62 -4.02 -1.20
N MET A 34 -8.53 -4.49 -0.35
CA MET A 34 -9.80 -3.81 -0.15
C MET A 34 -9.57 -2.51 0.63
N PHE A 35 -9.97 -1.40 0.04
CA PHE A 35 -9.95 -0.08 0.66
C PHE A 35 -11.15 0.74 0.19
N MET A 36 -11.58 1.64 1.04
CA MET A 36 -12.62 2.62 0.76
C MET A 36 -12.01 3.86 0.12
N LYS A 37 -12.83 4.66 -0.54
CA LYS A 37 -12.40 5.99 -0.98
C LYS A 37 -11.95 6.83 0.23
N ASP A 38 -10.92 7.65 0.00
CA ASP A 38 -10.29 8.56 0.97
C ASP A 38 -9.43 7.88 2.05
N ASP A 39 -9.30 6.56 1.96
CA ASP A 39 -8.38 5.78 2.79
C ASP A 39 -6.93 6.17 2.58
N VAL A 40 -6.21 6.39 3.69
CA VAL A 40 -4.77 6.67 3.67
C VAL A 40 -4.00 5.37 3.83
N ILE A 41 -3.11 5.11 2.87
CA ILE A 41 -2.43 3.83 2.79
C ILE A 41 -0.92 4.03 2.69
N THR A 42 -0.16 3.22 3.45
CA THR A 42 1.32 3.29 3.52
C THR A 42 2.00 2.35 2.53
N VAL A 43 2.71 2.91 1.56
CA VAL A 43 3.41 2.23 0.44
C VAL A 43 4.72 1.65 0.92
N LEU A 44 4.95 0.37 0.63
CA LEU A 44 6.17 -0.34 1.01
C LEU A 44 7.11 -0.57 -0.18
N MET A 45 6.58 -0.76 -1.38
CA MET A 45 7.38 -0.96 -2.60
C MET A 45 6.62 -0.47 -3.85
N GLN A 46 7.37 -0.11 -4.89
CA GLN A 46 6.85 0.20 -6.22
C GLN A 46 7.56 -0.73 -7.23
N ASN A 47 6.78 -1.44 -8.04
CA ASN A 47 7.32 -2.24 -9.14
C ASN A 47 7.24 -1.43 -10.44
N PRO A 48 8.35 -1.21 -11.16
CA PRO A 48 8.35 -0.45 -12.41
C PRO A 48 7.63 -1.16 -13.58
N ASN A 49 7.50 -2.50 -13.54
CA ASN A 49 6.98 -3.27 -14.68
C ASN A 49 5.50 -3.59 -14.62
N MET A 50 4.84 -3.48 -13.47
CA MET A 50 3.39 -3.66 -13.31
C MET A 50 3.02 -3.43 -11.85
N ASP A 51 2.06 -2.52 -11.65
CA ASP A 51 1.22 -2.29 -10.46
C ASP A 51 1.95 -2.29 -9.12
N CYS A 52 2.11 -1.11 -8.52
CA CYS A 52 2.68 -0.93 -7.19
C CYS A 52 2.23 -2.04 -6.22
N VAL A 53 3.19 -2.78 -5.70
CA VAL A 53 2.90 -3.91 -4.81
C VAL A 53 3.34 -3.53 -3.41
N TYR A 54 2.42 -3.76 -2.46
CA TYR A 54 2.54 -3.70 -1.01
C TYR A 54 2.14 -2.36 -0.37
N LEU A 55 0.91 -2.37 0.14
CA LEU A 55 0.36 -1.44 1.12
C LEU A 55 -0.07 -2.22 2.38
N ILE A 56 0.12 -1.63 3.58
CA ILE A 56 -0.50 -2.08 4.84
C ILE A 56 -1.41 -0.98 5.42
N TYR A 57 -2.68 -1.33 5.66
CA TYR A 57 -3.75 -0.47 6.15
C TYR A 57 -3.80 -0.43 7.69
N PRO A 58 -3.85 0.76 8.35
CA PRO A 58 -4.15 0.83 9.77
C PRO A 58 -5.42 1.66 10.04
N SER A 59 -6.49 0.99 10.48
CA SER A 59 -7.46 1.57 11.42
C SER A 59 -7.70 0.57 12.55
N TYR A 60 -6.87 0.68 13.59
CA TYR A 60 -7.09 0.14 14.93
C TYR A 60 -6.96 -1.39 15.19
N SER A 61 -7.05 -2.30 14.21
CA SER A 61 -7.18 -3.74 14.58
C SER A 61 -6.30 -4.75 13.85
N GLU A 62 -6.06 -4.63 12.52
CA GLU A 62 -5.39 -5.69 11.75
C GLU A 62 -4.50 -5.13 10.62
N TYR A 63 -3.37 -5.78 10.38
CA TYR A 63 -2.43 -5.43 9.31
C TYR A 63 -2.69 -6.32 8.09
N VAL A 64 -3.22 -5.74 7.01
CA VAL A 64 -3.43 -6.46 5.74
C VAL A 64 -2.38 -6.01 4.73
N VAL A 65 -1.65 -6.96 4.13
CA VAL A 65 -0.74 -6.69 3.02
C VAL A 65 -1.45 -7.06 1.72
N GLY A 66 -1.53 -6.12 0.78
CA GLY A 66 -2.15 -6.38 -0.52
C GLY A 66 -1.55 -5.58 -1.68
N ARG A 67 -2.02 -5.90 -2.88
CA ARG A 67 -1.70 -5.22 -4.14
C ARG A 67 -2.82 -4.25 -4.47
N PHE A 68 -2.53 -3.24 -5.28
CA PHE A 68 -3.56 -2.35 -5.78
C PHE A 68 -3.08 -1.72 -7.08
N GLN A 69 -4.03 -1.32 -7.91
CA GLN A 69 -3.71 -0.59 -9.12
C GLN A 69 -3.45 0.88 -8.80
N THR A 70 -2.37 1.42 -9.36
CA THR A 70 -1.95 2.81 -9.13
C THR A 70 -3.01 3.83 -9.53
N GLN A 71 -3.89 3.49 -10.48
CA GLN A 71 -5.01 4.31 -10.92
C GLN A 71 -6.10 4.51 -9.85
N HIS A 72 -6.17 3.64 -8.83
CA HIS A 72 -7.16 3.73 -7.76
C HIS A 72 -6.71 4.58 -6.56
N VAL A 73 -5.52 5.18 -6.63
CA VAL A 73 -4.98 6.01 -5.55
C VAL A 73 -4.30 7.27 -6.07
N HIS A 74 -4.18 8.25 -5.18
CA HIS A 74 -3.39 9.46 -5.36
C HIS A 74 -2.16 9.40 -4.45
N PHE A 75 -0.95 9.36 -5.03
CA PHE A 75 0.29 9.33 -4.25
C PHE A 75 0.66 10.70 -3.70
N HIS A 76 1.03 10.76 -2.42
CA HIS A 76 1.37 12.01 -1.73
C HIS A 76 2.86 12.37 -1.80
N PHE A 77 3.67 11.57 -2.50
CA PHE A 77 5.10 11.81 -2.66
C PHE A 77 5.44 12.15 -4.11
N HIS A 78 6.17 13.26 -4.30
CA HIS A 78 6.60 13.77 -5.60
C HIS A 78 7.87 13.10 -6.14
N SER A 79 8.54 12.25 -5.35
CA SER A 79 9.75 11.59 -5.81
C SER A 79 9.37 10.45 -6.75
N LYS A 80 9.47 10.70 -8.06
CA LYS A 80 9.87 9.66 -9.02
C LYS A 80 11.07 8.97 -8.38
N LEU A 81 10.86 7.77 -7.84
CA LEU A 81 11.98 6.92 -7.44
C LEU A 81 12.80 6.74 -8.72
N LYS A 82 14.00 7.34 -8.73
CA LYS A 82 14.91 7.21 -9.87
C LYS A 82 15.13 5.71 -10.09
N THR A 83 14.66 5.24 -11.24
CA THR A 83 15.14 4.03 -11.91
C THR A 83 16.66 3.98 -11.91
#